data_AF-A0A1M5TXP2-F1
#
_entry.id   AF-A0A1M5TXP2-F1
#
_cell.length_a   1.000
_cell.length_b   1.000
_cell.length_c   1.000
_cell.angle_alpha   90.00
_cell.angle_beta   90.00
_cell.angle_gamma   90.00
#
_symmetry.space_group_name_H-M   'P 1'
#
loop_
_entity.id
_entity.type
_entity.pdbx_description
1 polymer ?
#
loop_
_entity_poly.entity_id
_entity_poly.type
_entity_poly.pdbx_seq_one_letter_code
_entity_poly.pdbx_strand_id
1 'polypeptide(L)'
;MMRTPIALPPILKWMELRMPEHRSFTRTASLEESLAKEATQLRKQAQGTPPGVERDLLLRKARRAETASHMTKWPASGYTHQDKFN
;
A
#
# COMPACT_ATOMS: atom_id res chain seq x y z
N MET A 1 50.47 33.53 10.02
CA MET A 1 49.28 32.92 9.38
C MET A 1 48.58 32.05 10.42
N MET A 2 47.54 32.57 11.07
CA MET A 2 46.76 31.79 12.04
C MET A 2 45.67 31.04 11.28
N ARG A 3 45.67 29.70 11.39
CA ARG A 3 44.65 28.83 10.78
C ARG A 3 43.32 29.05 11.49
N THR A 4 42.30 29.47 10.76
CA THR A 4 40.92 29.52 11.24
C THR A 4 40.46 28.10 11.61
N PRO A 5 39.98 27.83 12.83
CA PRO A 5 39.33 26.56 13.10
C PRO A 5 38.02 26.54 12.31
N ILE A 6 37.87 25.53 11.46
CA ILE A 6 36.63 25.25 10.74
C ILE A 6 35.55 24.97 11.78
N ALA A 7 34.75 25.98 12.12
CA ALA A 7 33.51 25.78 12.83
C ALA A 7 32.55 25.12 11.83
N LEU A 8 32.50 23.79 11.85
CA LEU A 8 31.52 23.01 11.11
C LEU A 8 30.13 23.56 11.51
N PRO A 9 29.31 24.09 10.58
CA PRO A 9 27.98 24.50 10.95
C PRO A 9 27.25 23.28 11.52
N PRO A 10 26.51 23.43 12.63
CA PRO A 10 25.76 22.33 13.18
C PRO A 10 24.82 21.84 12.07
N ILE A 11 24.90 20.54 11.79
CA ILE A 11 24.05 19.79 10.86
C ILE A 11 22.55 19.85 11.27
N LEU A 12 22.18 20.73 12.20
CA LEU A 12 20.93 20.78 12.94
C LEU A 12 20.07 21.97 12.53
N LYS A 13 19.85 22.18 11.22
CA LYS A 13 18.76 23.09 10.77
C LYS A 13 17.66 22.37 10.00
N TRP A 14 17.99 21.29 9.29
CA TRP A 14 16.97 20.44 8.67
C TRP A 14 16.25 19.53 9.67
N MET A 15 16.80 19.36 10.88
CA MET A 15 16.16 18.60 11.97
C MET A 15 15.04 19.39 12.69
N GLU A 16 14.96 20.71 12.46
CA GLU A 16 13.94 21.61 13.03
C GLU A 16 12.69 21.71 12.14
N LEU A 17 12.76 21.20 10.91
CA LEU A 17 11.58 20.92 10.12
C LEU A 17 11.01 19.61 10.60
N ARG A 18 10.06 19.72 11.55
CA ARG A 18 8.92 18.81 11.77
C ARG A 18 9.02 17.61 10.84
N MET A 19 9.66 16.52 11.30
CA MET A 19 9.48 15.24 10.65
C MET A 19 7.96 15.09 10.51
N PRO A 20 7.37 15.00 9.30
CA PRO A 20 6.03 14.48 9.24
C PRO A 20 6.18 13.12 9.91
N GLU A 21 5.57 12.98 11.10
CA GLU A 21 5.48 11.71 11.82
C GLU A 21 5.30 10.68 10.74
N HIS A 22 6.25 9.75 10.68
CA HIS A 22 6.24 8.69 9.68
C HIS A 22 5.00 7.87 10.03
N ARG A 23 3.84 8.36 9.56
CA ARG A 23 2.55 7.75 9.74
C ARG A 23 2.75 6.50 8.94
N SER A 24 3.11 5.42 9.62
CA SER A 24 3.08 4.10 9.05
C SER A 24 1.62 3.91 8.70
N PHE A 25 1.29 4.32 7.47
CA PHE A 25 0.02 4.07 6.86
C PHE A 25 -0.14 2.57 7.03
N THR A 26 -1.16 2.16 7.77
CA THR A 26 -1.75 0.83 7.70
C THR A 26 -2.21 0.63 6.24
N ARG A 27 -1.23 0.44 5.35
CA ARG A 27 -1.35 0.50 3.90
C ARG A 27 -2.07 -0.75 3.38
N THR A 28 -1.98 -1.84 4.13
CA THR A 28 -2.66 -3.10 3.86
C THR A 28 -4.16 -2.96 4.07
N ALA A 29 -4.60 -2.51 5.26
CA ALA A 29 -6.01 -2.28 5.56
C ALA A 29 -6.67 -1.29 4.58
N SER A 30 -5.97 -0.20 4.24
CA SER A 30 -6.46 0.79 3.27
C SER A 30 -6.52 0.25 1.83
N LEU A 31 -5.64 -0.67 1.46
CA LEU A 31 -5.58 -1.23 0.11
C LEU A 31 -6.66 -2.29 -0.11
N GLU A 32 -6.86 -3.18 0.87
CA GLU A 32 -7.96 -4.16 0.86
C GLU A 32 -9.32 -3.48 0.78
N GLU A 33 -9.52 -2.42 1.59
CA GLU A 33 -10.75 -1.64 1.57
C GLU A 33 -10.96 -0.94 0.21
N SER A 34 -9.90 -0.40 -0.39
CA SER A 34 -9.96 0.21 -1.72
C SER A 34 -10.33 -0.81 -2.79
N LEU A 35 -9.71 -1.99 -2.78
CA LEU A 35 -9.98 -3.08 -3.71
C LEU A 35 -11.41 -3.63 -3.57
N ALA A 36 -11.91 -3.75 -2.34
CA ALA A 36 -13.29 -4.13 -2.07
C ALA A 36 -14.28 -3.09 -2.65
N LYS A 37 -14.00 -1.79 -2.46
CA LYS A 37 -14.80 -0.71 -3.08
C LYS A 37 -14.77 -0.79 -4.60
N GLU A 38 -13.61 -1.00 -5.21
CA GLU A 38 -13.48 -1.18 -6.66
C GLU A 38 -14.27 -2.37 -7.18
N ALA A 39 -14.24 -3.51 -6.50
CA ALA A 39 -15.03 -4.69 -6.85
C ALA A 39 -16.53 -4.39 -6.89
N THR A 40 -17.04 -3.69 -5.87
CA THR A 40 -18.46 -3.30 -5.83
C THR A 40 -18.84 -2.36 -6.97
N GLN A 41 -17.97 -1.41 -7.30
CA GLN A 41 -18.20 -0.46 -8.40
C GLN A 41 -18.21 -1.17 -9.76
N LEU A 42 -17.27 -2.09 -9.99
CA LEU A 42 -17.20 -2.88 -11.21
C LEU A 42 -18.44 -3.77 -11.39
N ARG A 43 -19.01 -4.32 -10.30
CA ARG A 43 -20.27 -5.06 -10.37
C ARG A 43 -21.46 -4.16 -10.70
N LYS A 44 -21.54 -2.96 -10.12
CA LYS A 44 -22.57 -1.97 -10.47
C LYS A 44 -22.49 -1.60 -11.95
N GLN A 45 -21.28 -1.37 -12.46
CA GLN A 45 -21.07 -1.11 -13.89
C GLN A 45 -21.49 -2.30 -14.75
N ALA A 46 -21.12 -3.52 -14.37
CA ALA A 46 -21.51 -4.74 -15.07
C ALA A 46 -23.03 -4.91 -15.12
N GLN A 47 -23.76 -4.57 -14.03
CA GLN A 47 -25.23 -4.65 -14.01
C GLN A 47 -25.88 -3.72 -15.03
N GLY A 48 -25.32 -2.53 -15.24
CA GLY A 48 -25.80 -1.56 -16.24
C GLY A 48 -25.36 -1.85 -17.68
N THR A 49 -24.42 -2.79 -17.89
CA THR A 49 -23.98 -3.17 -19.24
C THR A 49 -24.84 -4.32 -19.79
N PRO A 50 -25.24 -4.26 -21.07
CA PRO A 50 -25.85 -5.39 -21.76
C PRO A 50 -24.97 -6.65 -21.68
N PRO A 51 -25.55 -7.85 -21.72
CA PRO A 51 -24.79 -9.09 -21.78
C PRO A 51 -23.90 -9.12 -23.02
N GLY A 52 -22.61 -9.38 -22.82
CA GLY A 52 -21.60 -9.35 -23.87
C GLY A 52 -20.19 -9.34 -23.29
N VAL A 53 -19.20 -9.24 -24.18
CA VAL A 53 -17.76 -9.30 -23.82
C VAL A 53 -17.39 -8.23 -22.79
N GLU A 54 -17.94 -7.03 -22.91
CA GLU A 54 -17.67 -5.92 -21.99
C GLU A 54 -18.15 -6.22 -20.57
N ARG A 55 -19.36 -6.76 -20.42
CA ARG A 55 -19.91 -7.19 -19.12
C ARG A 55 -19.03 -8.27 -18.50
N ASP A 56 -18.59 -9.25 -19.29
CA ASP A 56 -17.72 -10.33 -18.82
C ASP A 56 -16.35 -9.80 -18.36
N LEU A 57 -15.78 -8.83 -19.09
CA LEU A 57 -14.53 -8.17 -18.69
C LEU A 57 -14.67 -7.44 -17.35
N LEU A 58 -15.77 -6.72 -17.14
CA LEU A 58 -16.06 -6.04 -15.88
C LEU A 58 -16.21 -7.04 -14.73
N LEU A 59 -16.93 -8.15 -14.95
CA LEU A 59 -17.08 -9.21 -13.96
C LEU A 59 -15.76 -9.90 -13.62
N ARG A 60 -14.89 -10.16 -14.62
CA ARG A 60 -13.55 -10.71 -14.41
C ARG A 60 -12.64 -9.76 -13.64
N LYS A 61 -12.76 -8.45 -13.86
CA LYS A 61 -12.03 -7.44 -13.08
C LYS A 61 -12.53 -7.38 -11.65
N ALA A 62 -13.85 -7.38 -11.44
CA ALA A 62 -14.45 -7.39 -10.12
C ALA A 62 -13.96 -8.59 -9.29
N ARG A 63 -13.99 -9.79 -9.85
CA ARG A 63 -13.55 -11.02 -9.17
C ARG A 63 -12.08 -10.98 -8.75
N ARG A 64 -11.20 -10.38 -9.58
CA ARG A 64 -9.79 -10.20 -9.26
C ARG A 64 -9.59 -9.23 -8.10
N ALA A 65 -10.31 -8.11 -8.11
CA ALA A 65 -10.27 -7.14 -7.02
C ALA A 65 -10.79 -7.74 -5.70
N GLU A 66 -11.85 -8.55 -5.73
CA GLU A 66 -12.34 -9.28 -4.55
C GLU A 66 -11.28 -10.23 -4.01
N THR A 67 -10.70 -11.05 -4.89
CA THR A 67 -9.66 -12.01 -4.49
C THR A 67 -8.48 -11.28 -3.87
N ALA A 68 -8.01 -10.20 -4.51
CA ALA A 68 -6.91 -9.37 -4.00
C ALA A 68 -7.24 -8.68 -2.67
N SER A 69 -8.49 -8.24 -2.45
CA SER A 69 -8.93 -7.69 -1.16
C SER A 69 -8.93 -8.71 -0.02
N HIS A 70 -9.02 -10.00 -0.35
CA HIS A 70 -8.98 -11.09 0.62
C HIS A 70 -7.59 -11.72 0.78
N MET A 71 -6.59 -11.29 0.01
CA MET A 71 -5.20 -11.76 0.14
C MET A 71 -4.51 -11.13 1.36
N THR A 72 -5.03 -11.42 2.56
CA THR A 72 -4.46 -11.01 3.85
C THR A 72 -3.24 -11.85 4.24
N LYS A 73 -2.95 -12.93 3.51
CA LYS A 73 -1.93 -13.90 3.91
C LYS A 73 -1.28 -14.54 2.69
N TRP A 74 0.00 -14.26 2.48
CA TRP A 74 0.84 -15.07 1.60
C TRP A 74 0.90 -16.49 2.15
N PRO A 75 0.94 -17.54 1.29
CA PRO A 75 1.23 -18.89 1.77
C PRO A 75 2.67 -18.92 2.28
N ALA A 76 2.84 -18.73 3.59
CA ALA A 76 4.07 -19.04 4.30
C ALA A 76 4.23 -20.57 4.34
N SER A 77 4.56 -21.18 3.21
CA SER A 77 4.84 -22.61 3.12
C SER A 77 6.25 -22.91 2.56
N GLY A 78 7.18 -21.94 2.60
CA GLY A 78 8.49 -22.09 1.98
C GLY A 78 9.71 -21.52 2.70
N TYR A 79 9.55 -20.69 3.74
CA TYR A 79 10.67 -20.26 4.58
C TYR A 79 10.22 -20.11 6.03
N THR A 80 10.44 -21.17 6.81
CA THR A 80 10.64 -21.05 8.25
C THR A 80 12.00 -20.39 8.50
N HIS A 81 12.06 -19.05 8.56
CA HIS A 81 13.16 -18.36 9.22
C HIS A 81 12.73 -16.97 9.73
N GLN A 82 11.94 -16.99 10.80
CA GLN A 82 11.91 -15.93 11.80
C GLN A 82 11.73 -16.71 13.11
N ASP A 83 12.80 -17.31 13.61
CA ASP A 83 13.83 -16.67 14.42
C ASP A 83 13.25 -15.77 15.51
N LYS A 84 13.49 -16.24 16.72
CA LYS A 84 12.94 -15.77 17.97
C LYS A 84 13.74 -14.56 18.42
N PHE A 85 13.42 -13.35 17.98
CA PHE A 85 13.84 -12.15 18.71
C PHE A 85 12.85 -11.01 18.48
N ASN A 86 11.78 -10.99 19.29
CA ASN A 86 11.40 -9.88 20.17
C ASN A 86 10.13 -10.26 20.93
#